data_AF-A0A0M3JB78-F1
#
_entry.id   AF-A0A0M3JB78-F1
#
_cell.length_a   1.000
_cell.length_b   1.000
_cell.length_c   1.000
_cell.angle_alpha   90.00
_cell.angle_beta   90.00
_cell.angle_gamma   90.00
#
_symmetry.space_group_name_H-M   'P 1'
#
loop_
_entity.id
_entity.type
_entity.pdbx_description
1 polymer ?
#
loop_
_entity_poly.entity_id
_entity_poly.type
_entity_poly.pdbx_seq_one_letter_code
_entity_poly.pdbx_strand_id
1 'polypeptide(L)'
;MSEFVEESLEQLLPIFERLHTVELLNVKEVNEFIKRCRNHEYRLQKTVKDPHDFVLYAEYLRDVLELIRIRRNRLKYFNKHNEIDGSIKAKIADVYRRCTDRFQGRAEVWRKRLDYLKKENMSVRCSQAYFRALQVCNLSFTDLN
;
A
#
# COMPACT_ATOMS: atom_id res chain seq x y z
N MET A 1 -9.86 -17.93 5.39
CA MET A 1 -9.10 -16.81 6.00
C MET A 1 -7.61 -16.91 5.75
N SER A 2 -6.96 -18.08 5.95
CA SER A 2 -5.52 -18.24 5.61
C SER A 2 -5.25 -18.16 4.11
N GLU A 3 -6.11 -18.74 3.27
CA GLU A 3 -5.96 -18.76 1.81
C GLU A 3 -5.87 -17.36 1.19
N PHE A 4 -6.75 -16.43 1.58
CA PHE A 4 -6.70 -15.03 1.12
C PHE A 4 -5.47 -14.25 1.62
N VAL A 5 -4.86 -14.68 2.72
CA VAL A 5 -3.60 -14.08 3.20
C VAL A 5 -2.45 -14.58 2.33
N GLU A 6 -2.39 -15.89 2.08
CA GLU A 6 -1.35 -16.47 1.24
C GLU A 6 -1.40 -15.94 -0.18
N GLU A 7 -2.58 -15.84 -0.80
CA GLU A 7 -2.74 -15.22 -2.13
C GLU A 7 -2.23 -13.77 -2.17
N SER A 8 -2.48 -12.99 -1.11
CA SER A 8 -1.99 -11.60 -1.06
C SER A 8 -0.49 -11.49 -0.80
N LEU A 9 0.09 -12.49 -0.14
CA LEU A 9 1.53 -12.62 0.06
C LEU A 9 2.24 -13.14 -1.20
N GLU A 10 1.60 -14.00 -1.98
CA GLU A 10 2.11 -14.46 -3.28
C GLU A 10 2.37 -13.29 -4.23
N GLN A 11 1.48 -12.28 -4.23
CA GLN A 11 1.68 -11.05 -4.99
C GLN A 11 2.92 -10.25 -4.55
N LEU A 12 3.41 -10.46 -3.33
CA LEU A 12 4.61 -9.83 -2.79
C LEU A 12 5.87 -10.70 -2.93
N LEU A 13 5.75 -12.00 -3.21
CA LEU A 13 6.88 -12.92 -3.35
C LEU A 13 7.95 -12.42 -4.33
N PRO A 14 7.60 -11.93 -5.55
CA PRO A 14 8.61 -11.42 -6.47
C PRO A 14 9.42 -10.27 -5.86
N ILE A 15 8.77 -9.40 -5.06
CA ILE A 15 9.45 -8.27 -4.38
C ILE A 15 10.43 -8.80 -3.34
N PHE A 16 10.00 -9.78 -2.54
CA PHE A 16 10.85 -10.37 -1.49
C PHE A 16 12.09 -11.06 -2.08
N GLU A 17 11.92 -11.84 -3.15
CA GLU A 17 13.04 -12.48 -3.85
C GLU A 17 14.02 -11.44 -4.43
N ARG A 18 13.49 -10.37 -5.04
CA ARG A 18 14.33 -9.28 -5.52
C ARG A 18 15.08 -8.60 -4.39
N LEU A 19 14.44 -8.34 -3.26
CA LEU A 19 15.08 -7.75 -2.07
C LEU A 19 16.17 -8.64 -1.47
N HIS A 20 16.07 -9.96 -1.56
CA HIS A 20 17.16 -10.87 -1.18
C HIS A 20 18.35 -10.82 -2.14
N THR A 21 18.11 -10.50 -3.42
CA THR A 21 19.16 -10.45 -4.44
C THR A 21 19.93 -9.12 -4.43
N VAL A 22 19.32 -8.06 -3.91
CA VAL A 22 19.91 -6.71 -3.91
C VAL A 22 20.32 -6.31 -2.51
N GLU A 23 21.47 -5.67 -2.35
CA GLU A 23 22.02 -5.28 -1.04
C GLU A 23 21.36 -4.00 -0.46
N LEU A 24 20.10 -3.74 -0.82
CA LEU A 24 19.33 -2.63 -0.27
C LEU A 24 18.83 -2.92 1.14
N LEU A 25 18.53 -4.18 1.45
CA LEU A 25 18.17 -4.65 2.78
C LEU A 25 19.03 -5.87 3.13
N ASN A 26 19.41 -6.01 4.39
CA ASN A 26 20.06 -7.23 4.85
C ASN A 26 19.02 -8.36 5.03
N VAL A 27 19.50 -9.61 5.10
CA VAL A 27 18.62 -10.79 5.20
C VAL A 27 17.66 -10.71 6.40
N LYS A 28 18.12 -10.17 7.55
CA LYS A 28 17.28 -10.01 8.74
C LYS A 28 16.17 -8.98 8.51
N GLU A 29 16.48 -7.87 7.86
CA GLU A 29 15.51 -6.82 7.50
C GLU A 29 14.48 -7.32 6.49
N VAL A 30 14.90 -8.10 5.49
CA VAL A 30 13.96 -8.72 4.54
C VAL A 30 13.03 -9.69 5.25
N ASN A 31 13.56 -10.55 6.13
CA ASN A 31 12.73 -11.48 6.90
C ASN A 31 11.74 -10.76 7.84
N GLU A 32 12.17 -9.69 8.50
CA GLU A 32 11.27 -8.86 9.31
C GLU A 32 10.23 -8.14 8.44
N PHE A 33 10.62 -7.70 7.23
CA PHE A 33 9.71 -7.10 6.27
C PHE A 33 8.58 -8.06 5.88
N ILE A 34 8.94 -9.29 5.49
CA ILE A 34 7.99 -10.37 5.16
C ILE A 34 7.07 -10.66 6.34
N LYS A 35 7.62 -10.84 7.54
CA LYS A 35 6.87 -11.13 8.76
C LYS A 35 5.84 -10.05 9.07
N ARG A 36 6.23 -8.77 8.97
CA ARG A 36 5.32 -7.65 9.21
C ARG A 36 4.24 -7.53 8.13
N CYS A 37 4.57 -7.70 6.86
CA CYS A 37 3.57 -7.76 5.79
C CYS A 37 2.52 -8.84 6.06
N ARG A 38 2.96 -10.05 6.42
CA ARG A 38 2.07 -11.15 6.82
C ARG A 38 1.17 -10.77 7.99
N ASN A 39 1.72 -10.17 9.04
CA ASN A 39 0.93 -9.72 10.20
C ASN A 39 -0.13 -8.68 9.81
N HIS A 40 0.21 -7.73 8.93
CA HIS A 40 -0.74 -6.75 8.42
C HIS A 40 -1.84 -7.41 7.58
N GLU A 41 -1.52 -8.33 6.67
CA GLU A 41 -2.54 -9.03 5.88
C GLU A 41 -3.49 -9.85 6.79
N TYR A 42 -2.98 -10.52 7.83
CA TYR A 42 -3.85 -11.16 8.84
C TYR A 42 -4.77 -10.17 9.54
N ARG A 43 -4.26 -8.99 9.91
CA ARG A 43 -5.11 -7.93 10.51
C ARG A 43 -6.21 -7.48 9.57
N LEU A 44 -5.89 -7.31 8.28
CA LEU A 44 -6.89 -6.99 7.26
C LEU A 44 -7.91 -8.12 7.05
N GLN A 45 -7.57 -9.36 7.39
CA GLN A 45 -8.45 -10.52 7.23
C GLN A 45 -9.35 -10.85 8.44
N LYS A 46 -9.25 -10.10 9.55
CA LYS A 46 -10.20 -10.20 10.69
C LYS A 46 -11.67 -10.11 10.24
N THR A 47 -12.58 -10.72 11.00
CA THR A 47 -14.02 -10.68 10.72
C THR A 47 -14.55 -9.25 10.68
N VAL A 48 -14.24 -8.47 11.71
CA VAL A 48 -14.54 -7.03 11.76
C VAL A 48 -13.38 -6.27 11.14
N LYS A 49 -13.66 -5.53 10.06
CA LYS A 49 -12.66 -4.73 9.34
C LYS A 49 -12.58 -3.34 9.95
N ASP A 50 -11.35 -2.89 10.23
CA ASP A 50 -11.08 -1.54 10.74
C ASP A 50 -10.30 -0.73 9.68
N PRO A 51 -10.75 0.47 9.27
CA PRO A 51 -9.97 1.33 8.37
C PRO A 51 -8.58 1.68 8.92
N HIS A 52 -8.41 1.73 10.25
CA HIS A 52 -7.12 1.99 10.87
C HIS A 52 -6.09 0.90 10.52
N ASP A 53 -6.49 -0.37 10.47
CA ASP A 53 -5.59 -1.47 10.09
C ASP A 53 -5.05 -1.31 8.66
N PHE A 54 -5.86 -0.78 7.73
CA PHE A 54 -5.40 -0.46 6.36
C PHE A 54 -4.43 0.71 6.33
N VAL A 55 -4.74 1.77 7.08
CA VAL A 55 -3.89 2.96 7.17
C VAL A 55 -2.52 2.61 7.76
N LEU A 56 -2.48 1.83 8.85
CA LEU A 56 -1.25 1.36 9.45
C LEU A 56 -0.40 0.54 8.47
N TYR A 57 -1.02 -0.33 7.67
CA TYR A 57 -0.27 -1.11 6.70
C TYR A 57 0.28 -0.25 5.57
N ALA A 58 -0.50 0.70 5.05
CA ALA A 58 -0.04 1.65 4.05
C ALA A 58 1.08 2.56 4.59
N GLU A 59 1.01 2.98 5.85
CA GLU A 59 2.06 3.72 6.55
C GLU A 59 3.34 2.90 6.64
N TYR A 60 3.25 1.67 7.12
CA TYR A 60 4.40 0.76 7.19
C TYR A 60 5.10 0.56 5.83
N LEU A 61 4.33 0.29 4.77
CA LEU A 61 4.89 0.11 3.44
C LEU A 61 5.55 1.40 2.90
N ARG A 62 5.00 2.58 3.23
CA ARG A 62 5.62 3.87 2.88
C ARG A 62 6.96 4.06 3.57
N ASP A 63 7.07 3.72 4.85
CA ASP A 63 8.32 3.82 5.60
C ASP A 63 9.40 2.90 5.02
N VAL A 64 9.02 1.68 4.62
CA VAL A 64 9.93 0.74 3.93
C VAL A 64 10.37 1.29 2.57
N LEU A 65 9.45 1.85 1.78
CA LEU A 65 9.79 2.46 0.49
C LEU A 65 10.78 3.62 0.66
N GLU A 66 10.59 4.46 1.68
CA GLU A 66 11.48 5.57 1.98
C GLU A 66 12.87 5.10 2.41
N LEU A 67 12.94 4.07 3.25
CA LEU A 67 14.20 3.42 3.63
C LEU A 67 14.96 2.91 2.39
N ILE A 68 14.26 2.25 1.47
CA ILE A 68 14.86 1.75 0.21
C ILE A 68 15.41 2.92 -0.61
N ARG A 69 14.64 4.01 -0.78
CA ARG A 69 15.06 5.21 -1.53
C ARG A 69 16.33 5.84 -0.94
N ILE A 70 16.37 6.01 0.38
CA ILE A 70 17.54 6.55 1.08
C ILE A 70 18.78 5.68 0.80
N ARG A 71 18.64 4.35 0.90
CA ARG A 71 19.75 3.42 0.68
C ARG A 71 20.20 3.37 -0.78
N ARG A 72 19.28 3.42 -1.74
CA ARG A 72 19.62 3.55 -3.17
C ARG A 72 20.44 4.82 -3.43
N ASN A 73 20.03 5.95 -2.89
CA ASN A 73 20.73 7.23 -3.05
C ASN A 73 22.13 7.21 -2.43
N ARG A 74 22.30 6.52 -1.30
CA ARG A 74 23.58 6.33 -0.60
C ARG A 74 24.52 5.39 -1.36
N LEU A 75 24.01 4.24 -1.82
CA LEU A 75 24.79 3.20 -2.51
C LEU A 75 24.94 3.45 -4.02
N LYS A 76 24.26 4.47 -4.56
CA LYS A 76 24.15 4.77 -6.00
C LYS A 76 23.65 3.57 -6.82
N TYR A 77 22.75 2.79 -6.24
CA TYR A 77 22.18 1.59 -6.86
C TYR A 77 20.74 1.82 -7.34
N PHE A 78 20.55 1.91 -8.66
CA PHE A 78 19.24 2.19 -9.28
C PHE A 78 18.68 1.02 -10.10
N ASN A 79 19.37 -0.12 -10.12
CA ASN A 79 18.88 -1.31 -10.81
C ASN A 79 17.61 -1.85 -10.14
N LYS A 80 16.75 -2.50 -10.94
CA LYS A 80 15.47 -3.08 -10.49
C LYS A 80 14.54 -2.08 -9.77
N HIS A 81 14.69 -0.79 -10.05
CA HIS A 81 13.91 0.26 -9.40
C HIS A 81 12.40 0.04 -9.58
N ASN A 82 11.94 -0.20 -10.80
CA ASN A 82 10.50 -0.44 -11.02
C ASN A 82 10.02 -1.75 -10.38
N GLU A 83 10.82 -2.83 -10.46
CA GLU A 83 10.48 -4.13 -9.88
C GLU A 83 10.32 -4.09 -8.36
N ILE A 84 11.05 -3.21 -7.66
CA ILE A 84 11.00 -3.09 -6.20
C ILE A 84 10.13 -1.88 -5.81
N ASP A 85 10.60 -0.67 -6.09
CA ASP A 85 9.96 0.58 -5.69
C ASP A 85 8.58 0.72 -6.35
N GLY A 86 8.47 0.40 -7.64
CA GLY A 86 7.20 0.43 -8.37
C GLY A 86 6.18 -0.55 -7.80
N SER A 87 6.61 -1.77 -7.48
CA SER A 87 5.75 -2.80 -6.90
C SER A 87 5.27 -2.43 -5.48
N ILE A 88 6.16 -1.90 -4.63
CA ILE A 88 5.78 -1.40 -3.30
C ILE A 88 4.80 -0.23 -3.44
N LYS A 89 5.04 0.71 -4.37
CA LYS A 89 4.13 1.83 -4.63
C LYS A 89 2.73 1.35 -5.03
N ALA A 90 2.68 0.37 -5.92
CA ALA A 90 1.43 -0.23 -6.38
C ALA A 90 0.68 -0.88 -5.21
N LYS A 91 1.38 -1.65 -4.36
CA LYS A 91 0.78 -2.27 -3.17
C LYS A 91 0.19 -1.22 -2.21
N ILE A 92 0.89 -0.14 -1.92
CA ILE A 92 0.38 0.96 -1.07
C ILE A 92 -0.90 1.56 -1.67
N ALA A 93 -0.89 1.84 -2.98
CA ALA A 93 -2.07 2.35 -3.67
C ALA A 93 -3.25 1.38 -3.59
N ASP A 94 -3.00 0.07 -3.69
CA ASP A 94 -4.03 -0.96 -3.62
C ASP A 94 -4.56 -1.14 -2.19
N VAL A 95 -3.74 -0.99 -1.16
CA VAL A 95 -4.19 -0.96 0.25
C VAL A 95 -5.14 0.23 0.47
N TYR A 96 -4.76 1.43 0.02
CA TYR A 96 -5.65 2.60 0.11
C TYR A 96 -6.94 2.43 -0.70
N ARG A 97 -6.85 1.83 -1.90
CA ARG A 97 -8.02 1.51 -2.71
C ARG A 97 -8.96 0.57 -1.98
N ARG A 98 -8.47 -0.57 -1.47
CA ARG A 98 -9.27 -1.53 -0.68
C ARG A 98 -9.93 -0.85 0.54
N CYS A 99 -9.22 0.06 1.20
CA CYS A 99 -9.75 0.81 2.34
C CYS A 99 -10.90 1.75 1.93
N THR A 100 -10.69 2.56 0.89
CA THR A 100 -11.69 3.54 0.42
C THR A 100 -12.90 2.90 -0.25
N ASP A 101 -12.71 1.80 -0.99
CA ASP A 101 -13.80 1.04 -1.60
C ASP A 101 -14.72 0.42 -0.53
N ARG A 102 -14.16 0.05 0.64
CA ARG A 102 -14.89 -0.51 1.78
C ARG A 102 -15.48 0.55 2.71
N PHE A 103 -14.73 1.60 3.03
CA PHE A 103 -15.09 2.64 3.99
C PHE A 103 -15.36 3.97 3.30
N GLN A 104 -16.36 3.92 2.42
CA GLN A 104 -16.70 4.96 1.46
C GLN A 104 -16.99 6.33 2.08
N GLY A 105 -17.66 6.40 3.24
CA GLY A 105 -18.03 7.67 3.89
C GLY A 105 -16.90 8.38 4.65
N ARG A 106 -15.67 7.85 4.67
CA ARG A 106 -14.56 8.46 5.44
C ARG A 106 -13.71 9.37 4.57
N ALA A 107 -14.07 10.65 4.51
CA ALA A 107 -13.36 11.67 3.72
C ALA A 107 -11.85 11.75 4.03
N GLU A 108 -11.44 11.53 5.27
CA GLU A 108 -10.02 11.54 5.67
C GLU A 108 -9.19 10.46 4.96
N VAL A 109 -9.76 9.25 4.79
CA VAL A 109 -9.08 8.13 4.12
C VAL A 109 -8.93 8.41 2.63
N TRP A 110 -9.95 9.02 2.01
CA TRP A 110 -9.88 9.49 0.63
C TRP A 110 -8.80 10.53 0.44
N ARG A 111 -8.68 11.51 1.36
CA ARG A 111 -7.60 12.50 1.32
C ARG A 111 -6.22 11.84 1.36
N LYS A 112 -5.98 10.92 2.33
CA LYS A 112 -4.73 10.15 2.41
C LYS A 112 -4.41 9.40 1.11
N ARG A 113 -5.41 8.77 0.48
CA ARG A 113 -5.26 8.07 -0.81
C ARG A 113 -4.86 9.04 -1.93
N LEU A 114 -5.57 10.14 -2.09
CA LEU A 114 -5.36 11.11 -3.16
C LEU A 114 -4.00 11.81 -3.03
N ASP A 115 -3.64 12.22 -1.81
CA ASP A 115 -2.35 12.85 -1.52
C ASP A 115 -1.19 11.91 -1.86
N TYR A 116 -1.33 10.63 -1.50
CA TYR A 116 -0.34 9.62 -1.84
C TYR A 116 -0.19 9.43 -3.37
N LEU A 117 -1.31 9.24 -4.09
CA LEU A 117 -1.28 9.06 -5.54
C LEU A 117 -0.69 10.25 -6.27
N LYS A 118 -0.98 11.47 -5.80
CA LYS A 118 -0.41 12.71 -6.33
C LYS A 118 1.10 12.79 -6.04
N LYS A 119 1.52 12.51 -4.80
CA LYS A 119 2.94 12.52 -4.39
C LYS A 119 3.78 11.54 -5.22
N GLU A 120 3.23 10.38 -5.54
CA GLU A 120 3.92 9.33 -6.30
C GLU A 120 3.75 9.44 -7.83
N ASN A 121 3.18 10.55 -8.32
CA ASN A 121 2.94 10.83 -9.75
C ASN A 121 2.10 9.75 -10.46
N MET A 122 1.17 9.11 -9.76
CA MET A 122 0.28 8.07 -10.32
C MET A 122 -0.97 8.69 -10.94
N SER A 123 -0.80 9.55 -11.96
CA SER A 123 -1.85 10.42 -12.52
C SER A 123 -3.13 9.67 -12.92
N VAL A 124 -3.01 8.56 -13.66
CA VAL A 124 -4.17 7.75 -14.10
C VAL A 124 -4.97 7.23 -12.91
N ARG A 125 -4.29 6.65 -11.92
CA ARG A 125 -4.94 6.15 -10.68
C ARG A 125 -5.53 7.29 -9.87
N CYS A 126 -4.88 8.47 -9.87
CA CYS A 126 -5.35 9.66 -9.18
C CYS A 126 -6.67 10.17 -9.77
N SER A 127 -6.75 10.33 -11.11
CA SER A 127 -7.98 10.74 -11.79
C SER A 127 -9.13 9.76 -11.55
N GLN A 128 -8.87 8.45 -11.60
CA GLN A 128 -9.86 7.42 -11.28
C GLN A 128 -10.33 7.52 -9.81
N ALA A 129 -9.41 7.77 -8.88
CA ALA A 129 -9.73 7.94 -7.46
C ALA A 129 -10.57 9.19 -7.22
N TYR A 130 -10.28 10.32 -7.88
CA TYR A 130 -11.10 11.53 -7.81
C TYR A 130 -12.52 11.29 -8.31
N PHE A 131 -12.66 10.67 -9.48
CA PHE A 131 -13.96 10.35 -10.05
C PHE A 131 -14.79 9.47 -9.10
N ARG A 132 -14.18 8.42 -8.55
CA ARG A 132 -14.84 7.55 -7.56
C ARG A 132 -15.19 8.29 -6.27
N ALA A 133 -14.31 9.14 -5.76
CA ALA A 133 -14.57 9.92 -4.56
C ALA A 133 -15.78 10.84 -4.74
N LEU A 134 -15.90 11.51 -5.90
CA LEU A 134 -17.05 12.38 -6.19
C LEU A 134 -18.36 11.61 -6.27
N GLN A 135 -18.37 10.44 -6.92
CA GLN A 135 -19.55 9.58 -7.00
C GLN A 135 -20.05 9.18 -5.61
N VAL A 136 -19.12 8.82 -4.72
CA VAL A 136 -19.44 8.25 -3.42
C VAL A 136 -19.73 9.33 -2.37
N CYS A 137 -18.97 10.42 -2.36
CA CYS A 137 -19.14 11.50 -1.38
C CYS A 137 -20.40 12.34 -1.65
N ASN A 138 -20.84 12.49 -2.91
CA ASN A 138 -22.09 13.18 -3.22
C ASN A 138 -23.33 12.42 -2.73
N LEU A 139 -23.28 11.08 -2.71
CA LEU A 139 -24.36 10.24 -2.19
C LEU A 139 -24.51 10.36 -0.66
N SER A 140 -23.46 10.77 0.05
CA SER A 140 -23.49 10.92 1.51
C SER A 140 -24.28 12.15 1.98
N PHE A 141 -24.50 13.13 1.10
CA PHE A 141 -25.29 14.34 1.40
C PHE A 141 -26.78 14.17 1.11
N THR A 142 -27.16 13.21 0.26
CA THR A 142 -28.56 12.97 -0.11
C THR A 142 -29.33 12.10 0.89
N ASP A 143 -28.63 11.34 1.75
CA ASP A 143 -29.26 10.46 2.75
C ASP A 143 -29.62 11.19 4.07
N LEU A 144 -29.65 12.52 4.06
CA LEU A 144 -29.98 13.38 5.21
C LEU A 144 -31.15 14.37 4.95
N ASN A 145 -31.95 14.14 3.90
CA ASN A 145 -33.21 14.87 3.68
C ASN A 145 -34.41 13.93 3.67
#